data_AF-A0A150XIY1-F1
#
_entry.id   AF-A0A150XIY1-F1
#
_cell.length_a   1.000
_cell.length_b   1.000
_cell.length_c   1.000
_cell.angle_alpha   90.00
_cell.angle_beta   90.00
_cell.angle_gamma   90.00
#
_symmetry.space_group_name_H-M   'P 1'
#
loop_
_entity.id
_entity.type
_entity.pdbx_description
1 polymer ?
#
loop_
_entity_poly.entity_id
_entity_poly.type
_entity_poly.pdbx_seq_one_letter_code
_entity_poly.pdbx_strand_id
1 'polypeptide(L)'
;MRKYEVSDSQLISLYKNGNEDAFAELVSRHKNKIFTTIYMIVKDHDLAEDLLQETYVKVVNTVKSGRYNEEGKFLPWVSRIAHNLAIDHFRKAKRYPTIVMEDGSNVFNSLEFSEESIEDRQIKEDTHALLRELIKELPDSQREVLMMRHYMQMSFQEIAEVTDVSINTALGR
;
A
#
# COMPACT_ATOMS: atom_id res chain seq x y z
N MET A 1 -19.01 21.22 13.88
CA MET A 1 -20.01 20.24 13.41
C MET A 1 -19.31 18.89 13.31
N ARG A 2 -19.80 17.86 13.99
CA ARG A 2 -19.15 16.53 14.03
C ARG A 2 -19.11 15.92 12.62
N LYS A 3 -17.92 15.86 12.00
CA LYS A 3 -17.65 15.07 10.78
C LYS A 3 -17.78 13.60 11.18
N TYR A 4 -18.94 12.99 10.96
CA TYR A 4 -19.00 11.54 10.87
C TYR A 4 -18.30 11.18 9.56
N GLU A 5 -17.05 10.76 9.65
CA GLU A 5 -16.29 10.28 8.51
C GLU A 5 -16.93 8.98 8.02
N VAL A 6 -17.49 8.99 6.81
CA VAL A 6 -18.13 7.82 6.20
C VAL A 6 -17.08 6.72 6.09
N SER A 7 -17.34 5.52 6.61
CA SER A 7 -16.36 4.43 6.57
C SER A 7 -16.17 3.88 5.16
N ASP A 8 -15.04 3.23 4.89
CA ASP A 8 -14.79 2.61 3.58
C ASP A 8 -15.88 1.60 3.22
N SER A 9 -16.37 0.83 4.20
CA SER A 9 -17.47 -0.13 3.98
C SER A 9 -18.77 0.56 3.53
N GLN A 10 -19.07 1.73 4.11
CA GLN A 10 -20.21 2.55 3.71
C GLN A 10 -20.02 3.13 2.30
N LEU A 11 -18.83 3.64 1.98
CA LEU A 11 -18.53 4.14 0.64
C LEU A 11 -18.65 3.05 -0.43
N ILE A 12 -18.17 1.84 -0.15
CA ILE A 12 -18.33 0.69 -1.06
C ILE A 12 -19.80 0.33 -1.24
N SER A 13 -20.59 0.37 -0.16
CA SER A 13 -22.02 0.09 -0.23
C SER A 13 -22.76 1.13 -1.07
N LEU A 14 -22.43 2.42 -0.92
CA LEU A 14 -22.95 3.51 -1.74
C LEU A 14 -22.55 3.33 -3.21
N TYR A 15 -21.30 2.96 -3.47
CA TYR A 15 -20.80 2.72 -4.81
C TYR A 15 -21.49 1.52 -5.49
N LYS A 16 -21.68 0.41 -4.77
CA LYS A 16 -22.47 -0.74 -5.25
C LYS A 16 -23.90 -0.35 -5.63
N ASN A 17 -24.46 0.67 -4.99
CA ASN A 17 -25.79 1.21 -5.28
C ASN A 17 -25.80 2.31 -6.36
N GLY A 18 -24.69 2.54 -7.05
CA GLY A 18 -24.60 3.46 -8.20
C GLY A 18 -24.09 4.86 -7.88
N ASN A 19 -23.63 5.14 -6.65
CA ASN A 19 -22.99 6.41 -6.32
C ASN A 19 -21.52 6.40 -6.71
N GLU A 20 -21.20 6.92 -7.90
CA GLU A 20 -19.82 6.99 -8.43
C GLU A 20 -18.91 7.92 -7.59
N ASP A 21 -19.46 8.98 -6.96
CA ASP A 21 -18.68 9.88 -6.10
C ASP A 21 -18.13 9.16 -4.86
N ALA A 22 -18.83 8.13 -4.37
CA ALA A 22 -18.36 7.32 -3.25
C ALA A 22 -17.07 6.54 -3.61
N PHE A 23 -16.90 6.17 -4.87
CA PHE A 23 -15.65 5.55 -5.33
C PHE A 23 -14.53 6.57 -5.48
N ALA A 24 -14.83 7.78 -5.97
CA ALA A 24 -13.85 8.86 -6.04
C ALA A 24 -13.26 9.20 -4.65
N GLU A 25 -14.11 9.21 -3.62
CA GLU A 25 -13.68 9.39 -2.22
C GLU A 25 -12.76 8.24 -1.75
N LEU A 26 -13.09 6.98 -2.05
CA LEU A 26 -12.23 5.83 -1.73
C LEU A 26 -10.86 5.94 -2.42
N VAL A 27 -10.83 6.35 -3.69
CA VAL A 27 -9.58 6.57 -4.44
C VAL A 27 -8.79 7.69 -3.79
N SER A 28 -9.42 8.84 -3.51
CA SER A 28 -8.77 10.00 -2.90
C SER A 28 -8.07 9.65 -1.57
N ARG A 29 -8.74 8.87 -0.71
CA ARG A 29 -8.22 8.45 0.60
C ARG A 29 -7.01 7.53 0.52
N HIS A 30 -7.00 6.62 -0.46
CA HIS A 30 -6.06 5.50 -0.46
C HIS A 30 -4.99 5.60 -1.54
N LYS A 31 -5.16 6.46 -2.56
CA LYS A 31 -4.27 6.54 -3.74
C LYS A 31 -2.80 6.68 -3.37
N ASN A 32 -2.46 7.50 -2.38
CA ASN A 32 -1.06 7.77 -2.00
C ASN A 32 -0.43 6.51 -1.38
N LYS A 33 -1.21 5.77 -0.57
CA LYS A 33 -0.77 4.51 0.04
C LYS A 33 -0.65 3.40 -1.00
N ILE A 34 -1.58 3.31 -1.93
CA ILE A 34 -1.50 2.30 -2.99
C ILE A 34 -0.34 2.64 -3.94
N PHE A 35 -0.17 3.90 -4.33
CA PHE A 35 0.94 4.35 -5.18
C PHE A 35 2.29 4.05 -4.54
N THR A 36 2.49 4.42 -3.28
CA THR A 36 3.75 4.18 -2.59
C THR A 36 4.02 2.68 -2.44
N THR A 37 2.99 1.86 -2.18
CA THR A 37 3.11 0.39 -2.18
C THR A 37 3.68 -0.13 -3.49
N ILE A 38 3.13 0.33 -4.62
CA ILE A 38 3.59 -0.07 -5.96
C ILE A 38 5.00 0.46 -6.21
N TYR A 39 5.24 1.75 -5.95
CA TYR A 39 6.50 2.43 -6.20
C TYR A 39 7.66 1.80 -5.43
N MET A 40 7.44 1.32 -4.21
CA MET A 40 8.47 0.60 -3.45
C MET A 40 8.92 -0.70 -4.12
N ILE A 41 8.03 -1.33 -4.88
CA ILE A 41 8.32 -2.56 -5.61
C ILE A 41 8.98 -2.20 -6.93
N VAL A 42 8.39 -1.27 -7.70
CA VAL A 42 8.81 -0.99 -9.08
C VAL A 42 9.96 0.01 -9.24
N LYS A 43 10.13 0.92 -8.27
CA LYS A 43 11.12 2.01 -8.26
C LYS A 43 11.12 2.89 -9.53
N ASP A 44 9.97 3.00 -10.17
CA ASP A 44 9.75 3.77 -11.39
C ASP A 44 8.40 4.50 -11.23
N HIS A 45 8.42 5.82 -11.40
CA HIS A 45 7.26 6.66 -11.13
C HIS A 45 6.15 6.45 -12.16
N ASP A 46 6.50 6.47 -13.44
CA ASP A 46 5.53 6.35 -14.54
C ASP A 46 4.89 4.97 -14.53
N LEU A 47 5.71 3.94 -14.31
CA LEU A 47 5.22 2.57 -14.15
C LEU A 47 4.34 2.42 -12.90
N ALA A 48 4.67 3.11 -11.80
CA ALA A 48 3.83 3.08 -10.61
C ALA A 48 2.47 3.74 -10.85
N GLU A 49 2.40 4.82 -11.61
CA GLU A 49 1.13 5.43 -12.03
C GLU A 49 0.30 4.49 -12.91
N ASP A 50 0.92 3.83 -13.88
CA ASP A 50 0.24 2.88 -14.77
C ASP A 50 -0.35 1.70 -13.99
N LEU A 51 0.43 1.11 -13.08
CA LEU A 51 -0.02 0.01 -12.23
C LEU A 51 -1.07 0.45 -11.21
N LEU A 52 -1.01 1.70 -10.74
CA LEU A 52 -2.05 2.28 -9.87
C LEU A 52 -3.39 2.35 -10.61
N GLN A 53 -3.37 2.79 -11.87
CA GLN A 53 -4.57 2.81 -12.71
C GLN A 53 -5.11 1.38 -12.93
N GLU A 54 -4.25 0.43 -13.30
CA GLU A 54 -4.65 -0.97 -13.48
C GLU A 54 -5.25 -1.56 -12.18
N THR A 55 -4.67 -1.22 -11.03
CA THR A 55 -5.19 -1.61 -9.72
C THR A 55 -6.62 -1.14 -9.53
N TYR A 56 -6.89 0.15 -9.73
CA TYR A 56 -8.25 0.68 -9.55
C TYR A 56 -9.25 0.18 -10.60
N VAL A 57 -8.80 -0.09 -11.83
CA VAL A 57 -9.64 -0.78 -12.83
C VAL A 57 -10.06 -2.17 -12.34
N LYS A 58 -9.13 -2.96 -11.78
CA LYS A 58 -9.47 -4.27 -11.19
C LYS A 58 -10.39 -4.16 -9.99
N VAL A 59 -10.20 -3.14 -9.14
CA VAL A 59 -11.08 -2.85 -8.02
C VAL A 59 -12.50 -2.57 -8.49
N VAL A 60 -12.67 -1.65 -9.44
CA VAL A 60 -13.98 -1.32 -10.03
C VAL A 60 -14.66 -2.57 -10.58
N ASN A 61 -13.95 -3.33 -11.40
CA ASN A 61 -14.48 -4.55 -12.02
C ASN A 61 -14.92 -5.58 -10.98
N THR A 62 -14.16 -5.74 -9.89
CA THR A 62 -14.44 -6.72 -8.83
C THR A 62 -15.61 -6.30 -7.94
N VAL A 63 -15.72 -5.00 -7.63
CA VAL A 63 -16.84 -4.46 -6.85
C VAL A 63 -18.13 -4.50 -7.67
N LYS A 64 -18.11 -4.03 -8.92
CA LYS A 64 -19.28 -4.04 -9.82
C LYS A 64 -19.74 -5.45 -10.17
N SER A 65 -18.84 -6.43 -10.24
CA SER A 65 -19.22 -7.84 -10.44
C SER A 65 -19.77 -8.53 -9.19
N GLY A 66 -19.89 -7.84 -8.05
CA GLY A 66 -20.37 -8.42 -6.79
C GLY A 66 -19.42 -9.41 -6.12
N ARG A 67 -18.16 -9.52 -6.60
CA ARG A 67 -17.18 -10.48 -6.06
C ARG A 67 -16.44 -9.97 -4.82
N TYR A 68 -16.54 -8.67 -4.53
CA TYR A 68 -15.95 -8.08 -3.33
C TYR A 68 -16.76 -8.44 -2.07
N ASN A 69 -16.13 -9.18 -1.16
CA ASN A 69 -16.69 -9.70 0.10
C ASN A 69 -15.84 -9.36 1.36
N GLU A 70 -14.74 -8.60 1.23
CA GLU A 70 -13.83 -8.30 2.35
C GLU A 70 -14.29 -7.07 3.16
N GLU A 71 -15.45 -7.18 3.82
CA GLU A 71 -16.06 -6.09 4.61
C GLU A 71 -15.07 -5.46 5.61
N GLY A 72 -14.94 -4.13 5.56
CA GLY A 72 -14.07 -3.37 6.47
C GLY A 72 -12.57 -3.47 6.19
N LYS A 73 -12.13 -4.24 5.18
CA LYS A 73 -10.71 -4.42 4.82
C LYS A 73 -10.36 -3.91 3.43
N PHE A 74 -10.96 -2.77 3.03
CA PHE A 74 -10.74 -2.23 1.69
C PHE A 74 -9.25 -1.96 1.39
N LEU A 75 -8.57 -1.21 2.26
CA LEU A 75 -7.16 -0.86 2.05
C LEU A 75 -6.25 -2.12 1.96
N PRO A 76 -6.28 -3.08 2.90
CA PRO A 76 -5.51 -4.32 2.76
C PRO A 76 -5.82 -5.09 1.46
N TRP A 77 -7.10 -5.19 1.09
CA TRP A 77 -7.51 -5.86 -0.14
C TRP A 77 -6.96 -5.20 -1.41
N VAL A 78 -7.11 -3.87 -1.54
CA VAL A 78 -6.57 -3.12 -2.69
C VAL A 78 -5.04 -3.18 -2.70
N SER A 79 -4.40 -3.12 -1.54
CA SER A 79 -2.94 -3.24 -1.41
C SER A 79 -2.44 -4.59 -1.91
N ARG A 80 -3.20 -5.68 -1.67
CA ARG A 80 -2.91 -7.02 -2.20
C ARG A 80 -2.98 -7.07 -3.73
N ILE A 81 -3.99 -6.43 -4.32
CA ILE A 81 -4.13 -6.31 -5.78
C ILE A 81 -2.92 -5.56 -6.37
N ALA A 82 -2.58 -4.42 -5.77
CA ALA A 82 -1.48 -3.56 -6.20
C ALA A 82 -0.12 -4.27 -6.12
N HIS A 83 0.14 -4.95 -5.01
CA HIS A 83 1.32 -5.78 -4.81
C HIS A 83 1.45 -6.83 -5.91
N ASN A 84 0.39 -7.64 -6.11
CA ASN A 84 0.41 -8.71 -7.08
C ASN A 84 0.63 -8.19 -8.50
N LEU A 85 0.05 -7.04 -8.84
CA LEU A 85 0.28 -6.35 -10.12
C LEU A 85 1.74 -5.93 -10.29
N ALA A 86 2.36 -5.34 -9.27
CA ALA A 86 3.75 -4.92 -9.31
C ALA A 86 4.70 -6.14 -9.44
N ILE A 87 4.46 -7.21 -8.69
CA ILE A 87 5.23 -8.46 -8.80
C ILE A 87 5.03 -9.11 -10.18
N ASP A 88 3.79 -9.16 -10.67
CA ASP A 88 3.48 -9.70 -12.00
C ASP A 88 4.14 -8.90 -13.12
N HIS A 89 4.23 -7.58 -12.98
CA HIS A 89 4.94 -6.73 -13.92
C HIS A 89 6.41 -7.16 -14.05
N PHE A 90 7.11 -7.37 -12.94
CA PHE A 90 8.49 -7.86 -12.98
C PHE A 90 8.61 -9.29 -13.52
N ARG A 91 7.69 -10.17 -13.15
CA ARG A 91 7.62 -11.55 -13.67
C ARG A 91 7.45 -11.59 -15.18
N LYS A 92 6.70 -10.64 -15.74
CA LYS A 92 6.48 -10.48 -17.19
C LYS A 92 7.62 -9.73 -17.90
N ALA A 93 8.21 -8.74 -17.24
CA ALA A 93 9.21 -7.84 -17.83
C ALA A 93 10.60 -8.49 -17.99
N LYS A 94 10.94 -9.51 -17.19
CA LYS A 94 12.29 -10.09 -17.10
C LYS A 94 12.18 -11.55 -16.60
N ARG A 95 12.83 -12.59 -17.13
CA ARG A 95 14.29 -12.63 -17.40
C ARG A 95 15.00 -11.71 -16.39
N TYR A 96 14.76 -11.98 -15.10
CA TYR A 96 15.11 -11.22 -13.88
C TYR A 96 16.04 -10.01 -14.02
N PRO A 97 15.74 -8.87 -13.36
CA PRO A 97 16.77 -8.17 -12.64
C PRO A 97 16.67 -8.58 -11.17
N THR A 98 17.80 -8.97 -10.62
CA THR A 98 18.04 -8.84 -9.19
C THR A 98 17.49 -7.50 -8.73
N ILE A 99 16.73 -7.51 -7.63
CA ILE A 99 16.32 -6.31 -6.91
C ILE A 99 17.60 -5.52 -6.62
N VAL A 100 17.89 -4.52 -7.44
CA VAL A 100 19.00 -3.61 -7.16
C VAL A 100 18.45 -2.66 -6.12
N MET A 101 19.00 -2.79 -4.91
CA MET A 101 18.92 -1.76 -3.89
C MET A 101 19.73 -0.56 -4.35
N GLU A 102 19.22 0.17 -5.33
CA GLU A 102 19.67 1.53 -5.57
C GLU A 102 18.93 2.45 -4.60
N ASP A 103 19.76 3.29 -3.96
CA ASP A 103 19.56 4.23 -2.87
C ASP A 103 18.10 4.46 -2.40
N GLY A 104 17.80 3.97 -1.20
CA GLY A 104 16.51 4.15 -0.51
C GLY A 104 16.22 5.58 -0.05
N SER A 105 16.95 6.58 -0.55
CA SER A 105 16.76 8.00 -0.22
C SER A 105 15.38 8.54 -0.61
N ASN A 106 14.75 8.03 -1.68
CA ASN A 106 13.42 8.49 -2.11
C ASN A 106 12.23 7.73 -1.49
N VAL A 107 12.40 6.47 -1.08
CA VAL A 107 11.30 5.65 -0.54
C VAL A 107 10.73 6.27 0.73
N PHE A 108 11.61 6.75 1.61
CA PHE A 108 11.20 7.27 2.90
C PHE A 108 10.97 8.80 2.95
N ASN A 109 11.39 9.54 1.93
CA ASN A 109 11.06 10.96 1.80
C ASN A 109 9.61 11.15 1.33
N SER A 110 9.06 10.17 0.59
CA SER A 110 7.63 10.13 0.20
C SER A 110 6.72 9.46 1.24
N LEU A 111 7.28 8.87 2.30
CA LEU A 111 6.51 8.38 3.45
C LEU A 111 6.09 9.59 4.31
N GLU A 112 5.08 10.32 3.85
CA GLU A 112 4.27 11.13 4.76
C GLU A 112 3.47 10.16 5.63
N PHE A 113 3.96 9.91 6.85
CA PHE A 113 3.17 9.34 7.92
C PHE A 113 1.92 10.21 8.04
N SER A 114 0.75 9.65 7.76
CA SER A 114 -0.50 10.40 7.70
C SER A 114 -0.76 11.18 9.00
N GLU A 115 -0.83 12.50 8.84
CA GLU A 115 -1.37 13.60 9.68
C GLU A 115 -0.98 13.70 11.18
N GLU A 116 -0.26 14.78 11.56
CA GLU A 116 -0.65 15.74 12.63
C GLU A 116 0.34 16.92 12.84
N SER A 117 -0.24 18.14 12.93
CA SER A 117 0.22 19.47 13.43
C SER A 117 1.57 20.09 12.98
N ILE A 118 1.51 21.40 12.66
CA ILE A 118 2.55 22.21 12.01
C ILE A 118 3.74 22.57 12.94
N GLU A 119 3.62 22.42 14.27
CA GLU A 119 4.69 22.81 15.21
C GLU A 119 5.71 21.70 15.56
N ASP A 120 5.39 20.43 15.29
CA ASP A 120 6.31 19.30 15.57
C ASP A 120 7.28 18.98 14.42
N ARG A 121 7.21 19.76 13.34
CA ARG A 121 7.72 19.36 12.02
C ARG A 121 9.23 19.09 12.01
N GLN A 122 10.04 19.92 12.67
CA GLN A 122 11.50 19.78 12.69
C GLN A 122 11.98 18.57 13.50
N ILE A 123 11.42 18.37 14.71
CA ILE A 123 11.77 17.23 15.57
C ILE A 123 11.26 15.92 14.94
N LYS A 124 10.07 15.95 14.34
CA LYS A 124 9.53 14.83 13.57
C LYS A 124 10.41 14.56 12.35
N GLU A 125 10.88 15.56 11.61
CA GLU A 125 11.74 15.36 10.44
C GLU A 125 13.07 14.68 10.80
N ASP A 126 13.73 15.09 11.89
CA ASP A 126 14.97 14.46 12.37
C ASP A 126 14.72 13.02 12.86
N THR A 127 13.62 12.81 13.60
CA THR A 127 13.22 11.48 14.09
C THR A 127 12.85 10.56 12.93
N HIS A 128 12.09 11.07 11.96
CA HIS A 128 11.73 10.33 10.77
C HIS A 128 12.96 10.02 9.94
N ALA A 129 13.89 10.96 9.75
CA ALA A 129 15.16 10.76 9.06
C ALA A 129 15.97 9.61 9.68
N LEU A 130 16.12 9.62 11.01
CA LEU A 130 16.78 8.54 11.74
C LEU A 130 16.05 7.20 11.54
N LEU A 131 14.72 7.19 11.63
CA LEU A 131 13.91 5.99 11.35
C LEU A 131 14.13 5.47 9.92
N ARG A 132 14.25 6.34 8.91
CA ARG A 132 14.54 5.92 7.52
C ARG A 132 15.86 5.17 7.47
N GLU A 133 16.91 5.75 8.06
CA GLU A 133 18.24 5.15 8.05
C GLU A 133 18.25 3.81 8.78
N LEU A 134 17.60 3.71 9.95
CA LEU A 134 17.49 2.44 10.67
C LEU A 134 16.73 1.37 9.87
N ILE A 135 15.67 1.74 9.15
CA ILE A 135 14.92 0.79 8.32
C ILE A 135 15.74 0.35 7.09
N LYS A 136 16.63 1.20 6.57
CA LYS A 136 17.59 0.82 5.51
C LYS A 136 18.65 -0.18 5.98
N GLU A 137 18.95 -0.23 7.27
CA GLU A 137 19.88 -1.23 7.84
C GLU A 137 19.21 -2.60 8.07
N LEU A 138 17.87 -2.68 8.01
CA LEU A 138 17.18 -3.94 8.19
C LEU A 138 17.41 -4.88 7.00
N PRO A 139 17.53 -6.21 7.22
CA PRO A 139 17.45 -7.19 6.16
C PRO A 139 16.17 -7.02 5.33
N ASP A 140 16.27 -7.28 4.03
CA ASP A 140 15.19 -7.07 3.05
C ASP A 140 13.86 -7.71 3.49
N SER A 141 13.93 -8.92 4.05
CA SER A 141 12.75 -9.66 4.50
C SER A 141 12.06 -9.05 5.72
N GLN A 142 12.79 -8.37 6.60
CA GLN A 142 12.22 -7.65 7.75
C GLN A 142 11.62 -6.32 7.31
N ARG A 143 12.31 -5.61 6.42
CA ARG A 143 11.81 -4.38 5.82
C ARG A 143 10.51 -4.60 5.08
N GLU A 144 10.43 -5.68 4.30
CA GLU A 144 9.23 -6.07 3.56
C GLU A 144 8.04 -6.31 4.51
N VAL A 145 8.23 -7.08 5.59
CA VAL A 145 7.17 -7.33 6.59
C VAL A 145 6.72 -6.04 7.28
N LEU A 146 7.65 -5.15 7.66
CA LEU A 146 7.31 -3.85 8.24
C LEU A 146 6.47 -2.99 7.29
N MET A 147 6.83 -2.96 6.00
CA MET A 147 6.04 -2.24 5.00
C MET A 147 4.64 -2.83 4.85
N MET A 148 4.52 -4.16 4.71
CA MET A 148 3.21 -4.79 4.59
C MET A 148 2.35 -4.58 5.85
N ARG A 149 2.97 -4.61 7.03
CA ARG A 149 2.28 -4.44 8.31
C ARG A 149 1.79 -3.01 8.52
N HIS A 150 2.69 -2.04 8.39
CA HIS A 150 2.39 -0.65 8.76
C HIS A 150 1.76 0.14 7.63
N TYR A 151 2.17 -0.13 6.39
CA TYR A 151 1.75 0.65 5.24
C TYR A 151 0.55 0.03 4.54
N MET A 152 0.58 -1.28 4.31
CA MET A 152 -0.51 -2.03 3.66
C MET A 152 -1.58 -2.50 4.66
N GLN A 153 -1.36 -2.29 5.96
CA GLN A 153 -2.28 -2.64 7.06
C GLN A 153 -2.65 -4.13 7.07
N MET A 154 -1.74 -4.99 6.61
CA MET A 154 -1.95 -6.43 6.54
C MET A 154 -1.73 -7.10 7.90
N SER A 155 -2.51 -8.13 8.18
CA SER A 155 -2.26 -9.05 9.29
C SER A 155 -1.05 -9.94 9.00
N PHE A 156 -0.38 -10.44 10.04
CA PHE A 156 0.74 -11.39 9.86
C PHE A 156 0.32 -12.66 9.11
N GLN A 157 -0.95 -13.05 9.21
CA GLN A 157 -1.53 -14.13 8.42
C GLN A 157 -1.53 -13.79 6.92
N GLU A 158 -2.03 -12.61 6.55
CA GLU A 158 -2.04 -12.16 5.15
C GLU A 158 -0.61 -11.93 4.60
N ILE A 159 0.30 -11.46 5.44
CA ILE A 159 1.72 -11.29 5.08
C ILE A 159 2.35 -12.65 4.80
N ALA A 160 2.11 -13.65 5.66
CA ALA A 160 2.59 -15.01 5.46
C ALA A 160 2.08 -15.61 4.15
N GLU A 161 0.80 -15.39 3.82
CA GLU A 161 0.18 -15.84 2.56
C GLU A 161 0.77 -15.15 1.33
N VAL A 162 1.02 -13.84 1.38
CA VAL A 162 1.59 -13.08 0.25
C VAL A 162 3.07 -13.37 0.04
N THR A 163 3.82 -13.62 1.11
CA THR A 163 5.27 -13.87 1.06
C THR A 163 5.64 -15.36 0.98
N ASP A 164 4.64 -16.25 0.96
CA ASP A 164 4.79 -17.72 0.92
C ASP A 164 5.71 -18.27 2.04
N VAL A 165 5.50 -17.77 3.26
CA VAL A 165 6.22 -18.23 4.47
C VAL A 165 5.26 -18.64 5.57
N SER A 166 5.76 -19.29 6.62
CA SER A 166 4.94 -19.61 7.80
C SER A 166 4.60 -18.34 8.59
N ILE A 167 3.45 -18.33 9.29
CA ILE A 167 3.08 -17.23 10.20
C ILE A 167 4.18 -16.95 11.24
N ASN A 168 4.86 -17.98 11.74
CA ASN A 168 5.96 -17.84 12.69
C ASN A 168 7.18 -17.16 12.06
N THR A 169 7.43 -17.42 10.77
CA THR A 169 8.48 -16.74 10.00
C THR A 169 8.13 -15.28 9.77
N ALA A 170 6.86 -14.96 9.46
CA ALA A 170 6.40 -13.59 9.31
C ALA A 170 6.43 -12.81 10.64
N LEU A 171 6.17 -13.46 11.78
CA LEU A 171 6.26 -12.87 13.11
C LEU A 171 7.70 -12.67 13.60
N GLY A 172 8.62 -13.54 13.18
CA GLY A 172 10.04 -13.46 13.55
C GLY A 172 10.86 -12.51 12.67
N ARG A 173 10.26 -11.99 11.59
CA ARG A 173 10.81 -10.94 10.72
C ARG A 173 10.35 -9.58 11.22
#